data_AF-A0A1S6JGL3-F1
#
_entry.id   AF-A0A1S6JGL3-F1
#
_cell.length_a   1.000
_cell.length_b   1.000
_cell.length_c   1.000
_cell.angle_alpha   90.00
_cell.angle_beta   90.00
_cell.angle_gamma   90.00
#
_symmetry.space_group_name_H-M   'P 1'
#
loop_
_entity.id
_entity.type
_entity.pdbx_description
1 polymer ?
#
loop_
_entity_poly.entity_id
_entity_poly.type
_entity_poly.pdbx_seq_one_letter_code
_entity_poly.pdbx_strand_id
1 'polypeptide(L)'
;MGWNSANRIFAPVARALVDTGADDTTKRKVLGDLIGELQEGDWDTEDESLEDFLDDPAIVKAFADKGVHLSDRRCCRAEHAKDPAAYLLALRHEDVSEDEMAQAIDAYAHHLATRIRSTRDETRGATQASKVTDYAADLIDPKVQS
;
A
#
# COMPACT_ATOMS: atom_id res chain seq x y z
N MET A 1 11.61 -29.08 3.59
CA MET A 1 12.88 -28.84 2.86
C MET A 1 12.66 -27.50 2.19
N GLY A 2 13.36 -26.44 2.64
CA GLY A 2 13.09 -25.06 2.22
C GLY A 2 13.30 -24.85 0.73
N TRP A 3 12.44 -24.04 0.13
CA TRP A 3 12.47 -23.72 -1.30
C TRP A 3 13.38 -22.53 -1.56
N ASN A 4 14.68 -22.72 -1.33
CA ASN A 4 15.73 -21.72 -1.61
C ASN A 4 15.88 -21.39 -3.12
N SER A 5 15.05 -21.99 -3.98
CA SER A 5 14.98 -21.74 -5.42
C SER A 5 13.59 -21.31 -5.90
N ALA A 6 12.64 -21.02 -5.02
CA ALA A 6 11.28 -20.61 -5.38
C ALA A 6 11.27 -19.34 -6.25
N ASN A 7 12.26 -18.45 -6.10
CA ASN A 7 12.45 -17.30 -7.00
C ASN A 7 12.55 -17.73 -8.49
N ARG A 8 13.12 -18.90 -8.79
CA ARG A 8 13.20 -19.44 -10.17
C ARG A 8 11.85 -19.84 -10.75
N ILE A 9 10.82 -19.96 -9.92
CA ILE A 9 9.44 -20.26 -10.32
C ILE A 9 8.64 -18.97 -10.33
N PHE A 10 8.75 -18.16 -9.28
CA PHE A 10 8.04 -16.89 -9.16
C PHE A 10 8.43 -15.90 -10.27
N ALA A 11 9.72 -15.62 -10.44
CA ALA A 11 10.17 -14.55 -11.33
C ALA A 11 9.77 -14.77 -12.81
N PRO A 12 9.86 -15.99 -13.39
CA PRO A 12 9.35 -16.21 -14.75
C PRO A 12 7.85 -16.01 -14.89
N VAL A 13 7.05 -16.41 -13.89
CA VAL A 13 5.59 -16.20 -13.91
C VAL A 13 5.25 -14.73 -13.81
N ALA A 14 5.88 -14.01 -12.87
CA ALA A 14 5.72 -12.57 -12.70
C ALA A 14 6.10 -11.80 -13.98
N ARG A 15 7.26 -12.09 -14.57
CA ARG A 15 7.68 -11.48 -15.85
C ARG A 15 6.71 -11.78 -16.98
N ALA A 16 6.24 -13.02 -17.12
CA ALA A 16 5.28 -13.36 -18.16
C ALA A 16 3.95 -12.58 -18.03
N LEU A 17 3.47 -12.36 -16.80
CA LEU A 17 2.27 -11.55 -16.56
C LEU A 17 2.50 -10.07 -16.88
N VAL A 18 3.69 -9.54 -16.60
CA VAL A 18 4.08 -8.18 -16.98
C VAL A 18 4.19 -8.04 -18.50
N ASP A 19 4.91 -8.95 -19.16
CA ASP A 19 5.17 -8.93 -20.60
C ASP A 19 3.89 -9.08 -21.42
N THR A 20 2.91 -9.83 -20.90
CA THR A 20 1.59 -9.99 -21.52
C THR A 20 0.65 -8.82 -21.25
N GLY A 21 1.04 -7.87 -20.39
CA GLY A 21 0.22 -6.73 -20.02
C GLY A 21 -1.03 -7.11 -19.23
N ALA A 22 -0.96 -8.18 -18.42
CA ALA A 22 -2.07 -8.59 -17.57
C ALA A 22 -2.48 -7.43 -16.64
N ASP A 23 -3.79 -7.30 -16.39
CA ASP A 23 -4.29 -6.26 -15.50
C ASP A 23 -3.88 -6.53 -14.03
N ASP A 24 -3.90 -5.47 -13.22
CA ASP A 24 -3.48 -5.52 -11.81
C ASP A 24 -4.30 -6.51 -10.97
N THR A 25 -5.57 -6.74 -11.29
CA THR A 25 -6.42 -7.69 -10.56
C THR A 25 -5.99 -9.11 -10.87
N THR A 26 -5.72 -9.41 -12.14
CA THR A 26 -5.20 -10.71 -12.58
C THR A 26 -3.81 -10.96 -11.99
N LYS A 27 -2.90 -9.98 -12.03
CA LYS A 27 -1.58 -10.09 -11.41
C LYS A 27 -1.67 -10.38 -9.91
N ARG A 28 -2.45 -9.60 -9.17
CA ARG A 28 -2.61 -9.77 -7.72
C ARG A 28 -3.17 -11.13 -7.34
N LYS A 29 -4.16 -11.61 -8.08
CA LYS A 29 -4.75 -12.94 -7.82
C LYS A 29 -3.71 -14.04 -8.07
N VAL A 30 -3.15 -14.09 -9.28
CA VAL A 30 -2.24 -15.20 -9.67
C VAL A 30 -0.97 -15.20 -8.82
N LEU A 31 -0.34 -14.04 -8.63
CA LEU A 31 0.89 -13.94 -7.86
C LEU A 31 0.62 -14.07 -6.36
N GLY A 32 -0.50 -13.55 -5.86
CA GLY A 32 -0.89 -13.72 -4.46
C GLY A 32 -1.11 -15.19 -4.10
N ASP A 33 -1.81 -15.95 -4.95
CA ASP A 33 -1.99 -17.40 -4.77
C ASP A 33 -0.64 -18.11 -4.82
N LEU A 34 0.21 -17.79 -5.81
CA LEU A 34 1.54 -18.39 -5.95
C LEU A 34 2.46 -18.11 -4.75
N ILE A 35 2.50 -16.88 -4.25
CA ILE A 35 3.30 -16.51 -3.06
C ILE A 35 2.84 -17.33 -1.85
N GLY A 36 1.53 -17.48 -1.66
CA GLY A 36 0.99 -18.27 -0.55
C GLY A 36 1.42 -19.74 -0.59
N GLU A 37 1.33 -20.37 -1.76
CA GLU A 37 1.77 -21.76 -1.94
C GLU A 37 3.29 -21.93 -1.74
N LEU A 38 4.09 -20.96 -2.19
CA LEU A 38 5.53 -20.98 -1.99
C LEU A 38 5.92 -20.77 -0.52
N GLN A 39 5.21 -19.89 0.21
CA GLN A 39 5.34 -19.70 1.66
C GLN A 39 5.07 -20.99 2.45
N GLU A 40 4.02 -21.73 2.09
CA GLU A 40 3.75 -23.05 2.67
C GLU A 40 4.89 -24.05 2.41
N GLY A 41 5.61 -23.85 1.30
CA GLY A 41 6.82 -24.57 0.93
C GLY A 41 8.10 -24.15 1.67
N ASP A 42 8.01 -23.24 2.66
CA ASP A 42 9.17 -22.69 3.40
C ASP A 42 10.10 -21.93 2.44
N TRP A 43 9.53 -20.99 1.69
CA TRP A 43 10.26 -20.06 0.86
C TRP A 43 10.90 -18.97 1.73
N ASP A 44 12.22 -18.83 1.63
CA ASP A 44 13.06 -18.01 2.51
C ASP A 44 13.70 -16.80 1.81
N THR A 45 13.44 -16.60 0.52
CA THR A 45 14.06 -15.57 -0.36
C THR A 45 13.01 -14.70 -1.05
N GLU A 46 11.89 -14.46 -0.34
CA GLU A 46 10.73 -13.71 -0.82
C GLU A 46 11.04 -12.23 -1.03
N ASP A 47 11.88 -11.68 -0.16
CA ASP A 47 12.37 -10.30 -0.20
C ASP A 47 13.27 -10.05 -1.41
N GLU A 48 14.16 -10.99 -1.76
CA GLU A 48 14.97 -10.93 -2.97
C GLU A 48 14.09 -10.88 -4.23
N SER A 49 13.02 -11.70 -4.28
CA SER A 49 12.06 -11.62 -5.37
C SER A 49 11.30 -10.30 -5.39
N LEU A 50 10.90 -9.76 -4.24
CA LEU A 50 10.21 -8.48 -4.17
C LEU A 50 11.09 -7.33 -4.70
N GLU A 51 12.40 -7.36 -4.44
CA GLU A 51 13.34 -6.34 -4.91
C GLU A 51 13.38 -6.23 -6.43
N ASP A 52 13.28 -7.36 -7.14
CA ASP A 52 13.27 -7.43 -8.61
C ASP A 52 12.01 -6.81 -9.26
N PHE A 53 10.92 -6.60 -8.49
CA PHE A 53 9.62 -6.16 -9.01
C PHE A 53 9.08 -4.90 -8.33
N LEU A 54 9.95 -4.08 -7.72
CA LEU A 54 9.55 -2.84 -7.05
C LEU A 54 8.81 -1.83 -7.95
N ASP A 55 9.05 -1.88 -9.26
CA ASP A 55 8.44 -0.98 -10.23
C ASP A 55 6.99 -1.37 -10.60
N ASP A 56 6.54 -2.59 -10.27
CA ASP A 56 5.17 -3.03 -10.54
C ASP A 56 4.31 -2.97 -9.26
N PRO A 57 3.39 -1.98 -9.14
CA PRO A 57 2.61 -1.77 -7.93
C PRO A 57 1.63 -2.91 -7.63
N ALA A 58 1.21 -3.68 -8.63
CA ALA A 58 0.32 -4.82 -8.44
C ALA A 58 1.07 -6.00 -7.81
N ILE A 59 2.31 -6.24 -8.26
CA ILE A 59 3.18 -7.29 -7.70
C ILE A 59 3.58 -6.94 -6.27
N VAL A 60 4.03 -5.71 -6.05
CA VAL A 60 4.34 -5.19 -4.71
C VAL A 60 3.17 -5.37 -3.75
N LYS A 61 1.95 -5.08 -4.22
CA LYS A 61 0.74 -5.27 -3.40
C LYS A 61 0.44 -6.74 -3.11
N ALA A 62 0.69 -7.64 -4.07
CA ALA A 62 0.52 -9.08 -3.84
C ALA A 62 1.46 -9.61 -2.74
N PHE A 63 2.71 -9.14 -2.69
CA PHE A 63 3.65 -9.43 -1.61
C PHE A 63 3.20 -8.84 -0.27
N ALA A 64 2.76 -7.59 -0.26
CA ALA A 64 2.26 -6.93 0.94
C ALA A 64 1.03 -7.63 1.53
N ASP A 65 0.09 -8.11 0.68
CA ASP A 65 -1.08 -8.90 1.11
C ASP A 65 -0.69 -10.22 1.81
N LYS A 66 0.54 -10.71 1.58
CA LYS A 66 1.14 -11.91 2.18
C LYS A 66 2.14 -11.61 3.29
N GLY A 67 2.22 -10.35 3.75
CA GLY A 67 3.08 -9.92 4.84
C GLY A 67 4.57 -9.82 4.48
N VAL A 68 4.90 -9.83 3.19
CA VAL A 68 6.29 -9.72 2.71
C VAL A 68 6.61 -8.26 2.45
N HIS A 69 7.66 -7.77 3.12
CA HIS A 69 8.13 -6.40 2.99
C HIS A 69 9.66 -6.38 2.96
N LEU A 70 10.24 -5.43 2.21
CA LEU A 70 11.66 -5.12 2.31
C LEU A 70 11.96 -4.48 3.67
N SER A 71 13.15 -4.74 4.18
CA SER A 71 13.64 -4.17 5.45
C SER A 71 13.70 -2.63 5.44
N ASP A 72 13.97 -2.04 4.28
CA ASP A 72 13.97 -0.59 4.05
C ASP A 72 12.61 -0.02 3.61
N ARG A 73 11.57 -0.86 3.53
CA ARG A 73 10.20 -0.51 3.14
C ARG A 73 10.07 0.27 1.83
N ARG A 74 11.04 0.21 0.91
CA ARG A 74 10.93 0.82 -0.43
C ARG A 74 9.68 0.36 -1.18
N CYS A 75 9.30 -0.91 -1.00
CA CYS A 75 8.07 -1.51 -1.53
C CYS A 75 6.79 -0.81 -1.04
N CYS A 76 6.81 -0.22 0.15
CA CYS A 76 5.61 0.37 0.75
C CYS A 76 5.39 1.83 0.33
N ARG A 77 6.36 2.48 -0.35
CA ARG A 77 6.31 3.90 -0.72
C ARG A 77 5.04 4.28 -1.52
N ALA A 78 4.57 3.39 -2.40
CA ALA A 78 3.38 3.60 -3.21
C ALA A 78 2.05 3.37 -2.44
N GLU A 79 2.02 2.47 -1.44
CA GLU A 79 0.86 2.28 -0.56
C GLU A 79 0.81 3.38 0.52
N HIS A 80 1.96 3.84 1.03
CA HIS A 80 2.05 4.99 1.93
C HIS A 80 1.53 6.29 1.28
N ALA A 81 1.64 6.41 -0.05
CA ALA A 81 1.03 7.52 -0.79
C ALA A 81 -0.52 7.45 -0.83
N LYS A 82 -1.13 6.26 -0.67
CA LYS A 82 -2.60 6.07 -0.71
C LYS A 82 -3.26 6.33 0.64
N ASP A 83 -2.60 6.00 1.74
CA ASP A 83 -3.07 6.33 3.09
C ASP A 83 -1.94 6.90 3.96
N PRO A 84 -1.66 8.22 3.82
CA PRO A 84 -0.63 8.89 4.60
C PRO A 84 -0.93 8.92 6.10
N ALA A 85 -2.20 8.76 6.50
CA ALA A 85 -2.59 8.76 7.92
C ALA A 85 -2.19 7.45 8.60
N ALA A 86 -2.48 6.32 7.95
CA ALA A 86 -2.06 5.00 8.41
C ALA A 86 -0.53 4.89 8.48
N TYR A 87 0.18 5.50 7.53
CA TYR A 87 1.64 5.52 7.55
C TYR A 87 2.19 6.26 8.78
N LEU A 88 1.69 7.46 9.10
CA LEU A 88 2.10 8.19 10.31
C LEU A 88 1.82 7.41 11.61
N LEU A 89 0.70 6.68 11.67
CA LEU A 89 0.37 5.85 12.82
C LEU A 89 1.33 4.65 12.97
N ALA A 90 1.76 4.06 11.85
CA ALA A 90 2.75 2.99 11.86
C ALA A 90 4.12 3.49 12.33
N LEU A 91 4.54 4.68 11.88
CA LEU A 91 5.81 5.31 12.28
C LEU A 91 5.91 5.64 13.78
N ARG A 92 4.78 5.73 14.51
CA ARG A 92 4.76 6.00 15.95
C ARG A 92 5.49 4.95 16.79
N HIS A 93 5.55 3.71 16.32
CA HIS A 93 6.04 2.57 17.08
C HIS A 93 7.44 2.10 16.63
N GLU A 94 8.09 2.85 15.74
CA GLU A 94 9.34 2.45 15.09
C GLU A 94 10.44 3.50 15.30
N ASP A 95 11.70 3.04 15.33
CA ASP A 95 12.87 3.93 15.30
C ASP A 95 13.07 4.42 13.86
N VAL A 96 12.53 5.60 13.57
CA VAL A 96 12.56 6.22 12.24
C VAL A 96 13.47 7.44 12.23
N SER A 97 14.07 7.71 11.07
CA SER A 97 14.86 8.93 10.86
C SER A 97 13.97 10.18 10.86
N GLU A 98 14.54 11.33 11.25
CA GLU A 98 13.84 12.61 11.24
C GLU A 98 13.37 13.01 9.83
N ASP A 99 14.18 12.72 8.82
CA ASP A 99 13.85 13.00 7.41
C ASP A 99 12.65 12.17 6.91
N GLU A 100 12.56 10.91 7.32
CA GLU A 100 11.43 10.03 6.97
C GLU A 100 10.15 10.49 7.64
N MET A 101 10.23 10.85 8.93
CA MET A 101 9.10 11.42 9.67
C MET A 101 8.62 12.74 9.02
N ALA A 102 9.54 13.62 8.62
CA ALA A 102 9.20 14.87 7.96
C ALA A 102 8.46 14.66 6.62
N GLN A 103 8.91 13.69 5.82
CA GLN A 103 8.25 13.33 4.55
C GLN A 103 6.86 12.76 4.79
N ALA A 104 6.68 11.90 5.80
CA ALA A 104 5.38 11.33 6.14
C ALA A 104 4.38 12.42 6.59
N ILE A 105 4.84 13.38 7.41
CA ILE A 105 4.02 14.51 7.87
C ILE A 105 3.60 15.39 6.69
N ASP A 106 4.52 15.72 5.78
CA ASP A 106 4.22 16.56 4.62
C ASP A 106 3.22 15.90 3.66
N ALA A 107 3.36 14.58 3.45
CA ALA A 107 2.40 13.79 2.67
C ALA A 107 1.00 13.80 3.30
N TYR A 108 0.90 13.64 4.62
CA TYR A 108 -0.37 13.71 5.32
C TYR A 108 -0.99 15.12 5.28
N ALA A 109 -0.19 16.18 5.43
CA ALA A 109 -0.65 17.56 5.32
C ALA A 109 -1.24 17.85 3.93
N HIS A 110 -0.57 17.41 2.86
CA HIS A 110 -1.06 17.53 1.48
C HIS A 110 -2.37 16.75 1.25
N HIS A 111 -2.46 15.54 1.78
CA HIS A 111 -3.66 14.72 1.71
C HIS A 111 -4.85 15.39 2.43
N LEU A 112 -4.62 15.87 3.67
CA LEU A 112 -5.62 16.60 4.45
C LEU A 112 -6.11 17.87 3.72
N ALA A 113 -5.18 18.67 3.18
CA ALA A 113 -5.50 19.88 2.42
C ALA A 113 -6.31 19.59 1.14
N THR A 114 -6.10 18.43 0.52
CA THR A 114 -6.85 18.00 -0.67
C THR A 114 -8.24 17.53 -0.29
N ARG A 115 -8.39 16.73 0.78
CA ARG A 115 -9.70 16.34 1.31
C ARG A 115 -10.53 17.54 1.72
N ILE A 116 -9.97 18.47 2.49
CA ILE A 116 -10.66 19.70 2.91
C ILE A 116 -11.16 20.48 1.69
N ARG A 117 -10.36 20.60 0.61
CA ARG A 117 -10.76 21.27 -0.62
C ARG A 117 -11.90 20.54 -1.34
N SER A 118 -11.79 19.22 -1.54
CA SER A 118 -12.83 18.41 -2.19
C SER A 118 -14.16 18.51 -1.47
N THR A 119 -14.15 18.31 -0.15
CA THR A 119 -15.37 18.32 0.67
C THR A 119 -15.93 19.74 0.84
N ARG A 120 -15.08 20.78 0.84
CA ARG A 120 -15.55 22.18 0.75
C ARG A 120 -16.28 22.44 -0.56
N ASP A 121 -15.75 21.94 -1.68
CA ASP A 121 -16.38 22.15 -2.99
C ASP A 121 -17.70 21.37 -3.10
N GLU A 122 -17.82 20.19 -2.47
CA GLU A 122 -19.07 19.43 -2.31
C GLU A 122 -20.10 20.14 -1.41
N THR A 123 -19.65 20.79 -0.33
CA THR A 123 -20.51 21.50 0.62
C THR A 123 -20.89 22.91 0.16
N ARG A 124 -20.12 23.54 -0.74
CA ARG A 124 -20.43 24.86 -1.32
C ARG A 124 -21.74 24.88 -2.13
N GLY A 125 -22.24 23.71 -2.54
CA GLY A 125 -23.57 23.52 -3.14
C GLY A 125 -24.67 23.04 -2.18
N ALA A 126 -24.35 22.83 -0.90
CA ALA A 126 -25.29 22.30 0.09
C ALA A 126 -25.97 23.42 0.90
N THR A 127 -27.28 23.56 0.75
CA THR A 127 -28.11 24.54 1.48
C THR A 127 -28.59 24.05 2.86
N GLN A 128 -28.18 22.86 3.32
CA GLN A 128 -28.68 22.24 4.56
C GLN A 128 -27.59 22.14 5.63
N ALA A 129 -27.92 22.62 6.84
CA ALA A 129 -27.05 22.66 8.01
C ALA A 129 -26.52 21.28 8.47
N SER A 130 -27.25 20.20 8.17
CA SER A 130 -26.85 18.83 8.49
C SER A 130 -25.49 18.45 7.89
N LYS A 131 -25.22 18.88 6.64
CA LYS A 131 -23.96 18.56 5.95
C LYS A 131 -22.73 19.24 6.57
N VAL A 132 -22.91 20.35 7.28
CA VAL A 132 -21.83 21.06 7.97
C VAL A 132 -21.49 20.38 9.30
N THR A 133 -22.49 19.84 9.99
CA THR A 133 -22.27 18.99 11.18
C THR A 133 -21.64 17.64 10.82
N ASP A 134 -22.05 17.01 9.72
CA ASP A 134 -21.40 15.80 9.21
C ASP A 134 -19.94 16.07 8.81
N TYR A 135 -19.67 17.24 8.20
CA TYR A 135 -18.30 17.71 7.92
C TYR A 135 -17.42 17.83 9.16
N ALA A 136 -17.95 18.38 10.26
CA ALA A 136 -17.20 18.49 11.51
C ALA A 136 -16.96 17.11 12.15
N ALA A 137 -17.91 16.19 12.02
CA ALA A 137 -17.78 14.83 12.53
C ALA A 137 -16.72 14.02 11.76
N ASP A 138 -16.74 14.04 10.43
CA ASP A 138 -15.79 13.30 9.57
C ASP A 138 -14.34 13.82 9.67
N LEU A 139 -14.16 15.10 10.00
CA LEU A 139 -12.84 15.70 10.25
C LEU A 139 -12.25 15.33 11.62
N ILE A 140 -13.09 15.07 12.62
CA ILE A 140 -12.69 14.84 14.02
C ILE A 140 -12.58 13.34 14.31
N ASP A 141 -13.47 12.53 13.75
CA ASP A 141 -13.52 11.08 13.95
C ASP A 141 -13.90 10.40 12.62
N PRO A 142 -12.91 10.10 11.75
CA PRO A 142 -13.16 9.36 10.53
C PRO A 142 -13.46 7.91 10.91
N LYS A 143 -14.71 7.63 11.28
CA LYS A 143 -15.16 6.24 11.38
C LYS A 143 -14.95 5.61 10.02
N VAL A 144 -14.04 4.63 10.00
CA VAL A 144 -13.79 3.70 8.89
C VAL A 144 -15.14 3.29 8.32
N GLN A 145 -15.52 3.88 7.18
CA GLN A 145 -16.73 3.50 6.47
C GLN A 145 -16.47 2.08 5.92
N SER A 146 -17.07 1.10 6.60
CA SER A 146 -17.16 -0.29 6.14
C SER A 146 -18.12 -0.42 4.97
#